data_AF-A0A849WH86-F1
#
_entry.id   AF-A0A849WH86-F1
#
_cell.length_a   1.000
_cell.length_b   1.000
_cell.length_c   1.000
_cell.angle_alpha   90.00
_cell.angle_beta   90.00
_cell.angle_gamma   90.00
#
_symmetry.space_group_name_H-M   'P 1'
#
loop_
_entity.id
_entity.type
_entity.pdbx_description
1 polymer ?
#
loop_
_entity_poly.entity_id
_entity_poly.type
_entity_poly.pdbx_seq_one_letter_code
_entity_poly.pdbx_strand_id
1 'polypeptide(L)'
;MEKNILSLLFCFFIMVSLYATEDVDYIDIIEGNRANNNILYENVQIASSGIILNGNTVEGSISQTIKSQIAFNAATIAWIGQTPESTSIKVEFSALLKTGEWSSWESIQQGGSDVILSNIALAYRYKVTLYSENLSLSPVLEKLVISYNEIYSEMLYKEFAPWANATRGVSKPAVVSRAEWGARPPKSSYTYHTPQKITIHHTWRPTSTEYQGNSTIRSIQNYHMDSNGWADIGYHFLIGTYRSSGETKIYQGRPENVVGAHTGGANTNNVGVNVIGDYTVETVHGNSYQALIKLLGWLCSHYSINPDNIYGHCDLNSTACPGTNLYSLRAKIRQDVRNYINGGSSQGKLMGVIYDAAQGTQAKISGACVTLHTGNSTTTGSDGVYCFELSPGTYKIEAKKSGYQTGNSSETVVDGQTIWESIGLKK
;
A
#
# COMPACT_ATOMS: atom_id res chain seq x y z
N MET A 1 -45.67 9.83 39.53
CA MET A 1 -44.99 9.55 40.81
C MET A 1 -43.56 9.25 40.46
N GLU A 2 -42.51 9.91 40.90
CA GLU A 2 -42.27 11.03 41.81
C GLU A 2 -40.81 11.42 41.46
N LYS A 3 -40.53 12.69 41.16
CA LYS A 3 -39.81 13.60 42.08
C LYS A 3 -38.37 13.12 42.37
N ASN A 4 -37.36 13.83 41.86
CA ASN A 4 -36.62 14.88 42.61
C ASN A 4 -35.30 14.27 43.17
N ILE A 5 -34.16 14.94 43.34
CA ILE A 5 -33.78 16.35 43.51
C ILE A 5 -32.22 16.36 43.41
N LEU A 6 -31.61 17.38 42.76
CA LEU A 6 -30.64 18.36 43.32
C LEU A 6 -29.36 17.76 43.98
N SER A 7 -28.14 18.27 43.81
CA SER A 7 -27.71 19.66 43.64
C SER A 7 -26.18 19.73 43.42
N LEU A 8 -25.79 20.80 42.71
CA LEU A 8 -24.49 21.49 42.68
C LEU A 8 -23.51 21.26 43.84
N LEU A 9 -22.20 21.22 43.52
CA LEU A 9 -21.16 22.10 44.08
C LEU A 9 -19.90 22.01 43.18
N PHE A 10 -19.63 23.00 42.33
CA PHE A 10 -18.63 24.09 42.49
C PHE A 10 -17.14 23.67 42.58
N CYS A 11 -16.44 23.94 41.46
CA CYS A 11 -15.05 24.39 41.28
C CYS A 11 -13.91 23.84 42.15
N PHE A 12 -12.84 23.37 41.51
CA PHE A 12 -11.62 24.20 41.32
C PHE A 12 -10.69 23.62 40.25
N PHE A 13 -10.21 24.51 39.38
CA PHE A 13 -9.13 24.30 38.42
C PHE A 13 -7.80 24.08 39.15
N ILE A 14 -7.04 23.03 38.79
CA ILE A 14 -5.57 23.08 38.79
C ILE A 14 -5.06 22.43 37.50
N MET A 15 -4.18 23.18 36.85
CA MET A 15 -3.55 22.89 35.57
C MET A 15 -2.26 22.08 35.77
N VAL A 16 -2.00 21.20 34.80
CA VAL A 16 -0.73 20.57 34.40
C VAL A 16 -0.23 19.37 35.24
N SER A 17 -0.53 18.16 34.75
CA SER A 17 0.47 17.10 34.48
C SER A 17 -0.16 16.05 33.57
N LEU A 18 0.59 15.62 32.55
CA LEU A 18 0.27 14.52 31.65
C LEU A 18 -0.12 13.28 32.45
N TYR A 19 -1.37 12.85 32.30
CA TYR A 19 -1.73 11.45 32.44
C TYR A 19 -2.31 11.03 31.09
N ALA A 20 -1.68 10.03 30.48
CA ALA A 20 -2.24 9.30 29.35
C ALA A 20 -3.67 8.89 29.74
N THR A 21 -4.67 9.38 29.00
CA THR A 21 -6.04 8.91 29.20
C THR A 21 -6.09 7.49 28.68
N GLU A 22 -6.32 6.54 29.58
CA GLU A 22 -6.65 5.15 29.29
C GLU A 22 -7.72 5.09 28.20
N ASP A 23 -7.39 4.52 27.04
CA ASP A 23 -8.33 4.30 25.92
C ASP A 23 -9.45 3.37 26.40
N VAL A 24 -10.68 3.89 26.53
CA VAL A 24 -11.83 3.11 27.01
C VAL A 24 -12.38 2.24 25.88
N ASP A 25 -11.89 1.01 25.80
CA ASP A 25 -12.44 -0.04 24.93
C ASP A 25 -13.69 -0.66 25.56
N TYR A 26 -14.82 -0.65 24.84
CA TYR A 26 -16.02 -1.37 25.25
C TYR A 26 -16.00 -2.78 24.65
N ILE A 27 -16.11 -3.80 25.51
CA ILE A 27 -15.98 -5.19 25.11
C ILE A 27 -17.27 -5.95 25.39
N ASP A 28 -17.86 -6.48 24.32
CA ASP A 28 -18.95 -7.43 24.37
C ASP A 28 -18.40 -8.84 24.15
N ILE A 29 -18.68 -9.74 25.11
CA ILE A 29 -18.23 -11.14 25.08
C ILE A 29 -19.45 -12.06 24.97
N ILE A 30 -19.43 -12.91 23.96
CA ILE A 30 -20.44 -13.93 23.72
C ILE A 30 -19.81 -15.28 24.04
N GLU A 31 -20.24 -15.83 25.16
CA GLU A 31 -19.89 -17.17 25.64
C GLU A 31 -21.19 -17.96 25.79
N GLY A 32 -21.19 -19.24 25.40
CA GLY A 32 -22.39 -20.07 25.38
C GLY A 32 -23.14 -20.09 26.72
N ASN A 33 -22.45 -19.91 27.85
CA ASN A 33 -23.04 -20.08 29.18
C ASN A 33 -23.87 -18.88 29.70
N ARG A 34 -24.10 -17.83 28.90
CA ARG A 34 -24.94 -16.68 29.30
C ARG A 34 -26.12 -16.51 28.34
N ALA A 35 -27.30 -16.98 28.75
CA ALA A 35 -28.53 -16.77 27.99
C ALA A 35 -28.91 -15.29 27.96
N ASN A 36 -28.86 -14.68 26.78
CA ASN A 36 -29.37 -13.33 26.52
C ASN A 36 -30.62 -13.42 25.63
N ASN A 37 -31.74 -12.86 26.06
CA ASN A 37 -33.06 -12.96 25.40
C ASN A 37 -33.16 -12.34 23.99
N ASN A 38 -32.09 -11.68 23.52
CA ASN A 38 -32.05 -10.99 22.24
C ASN A 38 -31.17 -11.69 21.19
N ILE A 39 -30.59 -12.86 21.53
CA ILE A 39 -29.87 -13.69 20.57
C ILE A 39 -30.85 -14.65 19.91
N LEU A 40 -30.88 -14.65 18.59
CA LEU A 40 -31.61 -15.65 17.81
C LEU A 40 -30.72 -16.87 17.61
N TYR A 41 -31.19 -18.03 18.07
CA TYR A 41 -30.53 -19.32 17.92
C TYR A 41 -31.33 -20.20 16.97
N GLU A 42 -30.67 -20.77 15.98
CA GLU A 42 -31.27 -21.71 15.03
C GLU A 42 -30.40 -22.97 14.95
N ASN A 43 -30.97 -24.13 15.28
CA ASN A 43 -30.29 -25.44 15.18
C ASN A 43 -28.93 -25.55 15.89
N VAL A 44 -28.73 -24.77 16.96
CA VAL A 44 -27.55 -24.84 17.83
C VAL A 44 -27.97 -25.04 19.29
N GLN A 45 -27.05 -25.58 20.08
CA GLN A 45 -27.17 -25.75 21.53
C GLN A 45 -25.91 -25.23 22.22
N ILE A 46 -26.09 -24.87 23.49
CA ILE A 46 -25.01 -24.48 24.39
C ILE A 46 -24.53 -25.74 25.10
N ALA A 47 -23.26 -26.11 24.88
CA ALA A 47 -22.57 -27.16 25.61
C ALA A 47 -21.51 -26.54 26.56
N SER A 48 -20.99 -27.34 27.48
CA SER A 48 -19.92 -26.90 28.40
C SER A 48 -18.65 -26.45 27.69
N SER A 49 -18.42 -26.93 26.46
CA SER A 49 -17.29 -26.57 25.61
C SER A 49 -17.55 -25.36 24.70
N GLY A 50 -18.78 -24.85 24.60
CA GLY A 50 -19.14 -23.77 23.68
C GLY A 50 -20.46 -24.01 22.95
N ILE A 51 -20.74 -23.21 21.94
CA ILE A 51 -21.92 -23.34 21.09
C ILE A 51 -21.63 -24.37 19.98
N ILE A 52 -22.51 -25.35 19.85
CA ILE A 52 -22.40 -26.46 18.89
C ILE A 52 -23.72 -26.65 18.14
N LEU A 53 -23.71 -27.41 17.05
CA LEU A 53 -24.91 -27.83 16.35
C LEU A 53 -25.80 -28.71 17.26
N ASN A 54 -27.11 -28.61 17.06
CA ASN A 54 -28.06 -29.56 17.63
C ASN A 54 -27.82 -30.95 17.03
N GLY A 55 -28.00 -32.00 17.85
CA GLY A 55 -27.91 -33.38 17.37
C GLY A 55 -28.82 -33.59 16.15
N ASN A 56 -28.27 -34.16 15.07
CA ASN A 56 -28.92 -34.40 13.77
C ASN A 56 -29.14 -33.16 12.87
N THR A 57 -28.34 -32.10 13.03
CA THR A 57 -28.34 -30.96 12.09
C THR A 57 -26.98 -30.76 11.43
N VAL A 58 -26.98 -30.32 10.17
CA VAL A 58 -25.76 -30.02 9.40
C VAL A 58 -25.42 -28.53 9.40
N GLU A 59 -26.37 -27.67 9.72
CA GLU A 59 -26.20 -26.21 9.78
C GLU A 59 -27.03 -25.62 10.91
N GLY A 60 -26.45 -24.63 11.59
CA GLY A 60 -27.09 -23.84 12.61
C GLY A 60 -26.44 -22.48 12.72
N SER A 61 -27.13 -21.52 13.33
CA SER A 61 -26.62 -20.16 13.44
C SER A 61 -27.01 -19.47 14.73
N ILE A 62 -26.22 -18.46 15.09
CA ILE A 62 -26.58 -17.44 16.06
C ILE A 62 -26.49 -16.06 15.42
N SER A 63 -27.43 -15.18 15.74
CA SER A 63 -27.34 -13.78 15.30
C SER A 63 -27.95 -12.84 16.32
N GLN A 64 -27.40 -11.63 16.38
CA GLN A 64 -27.92 -10.58 17.24
C GLN A 64 -27.60 -9.20 16.67
N THR A 65 -28.47 -8.24 16.95
CA THR A 65 -28.21 -6.81 16.81
C THR A 65 -28.05 -6.17 18.19
N ILE A 66 -26.97 -5.42 18.38
CA ILE A 66 -26.59 -4.76 19.64
C ILE A 66 -26.49 -3.27 19.38
N LYS A 67 -27.24 -2.48 20.15
CA LYS A 67 -27.02 -1.03 20.19
C LYS A 67 -25.74 -0.78 20.96
N SER A 68 -24.80 -0.05 20.37
CA SER A 68 -23.50 0.18 21.01
C SER A 68 -23.65 1.15 22.19
N GLN A 69 -22.84 0.94 23.23
CA GLN A 69 -22.85 1.80 24.43
C GLN A 69 -22.29 3.19 24.14
N ILE A 70 -21.35 3.26 23.21
CA ILE A 70 -20.78 4.49 22.68
C ILE A 70 -20.92 4.51 21.16
N ALA A 71 -20.86 5.71 20.59
CA ALA A 71 -20.52 5.86 19.18
C ALA A 71 -19.12 5.25 18.97
N PHE A 72 -18.88 4.60 17.83
CA PHE A 72 -17.58 4.00 17.55
C PHE A 72 -17.28 4.06 16.06
N ASN A 73 -16.00 4.11 15.70
CA ASN A 73 -15.57 4.03 14.31
C ASN A 73 -14.53 2.93 14.07
N ALA A 74 -14.19 2.18 15.13
CA ALA A 74 -13.35 1.01 15.06
C ALA A 74 -13.90 -0.09 15.97
N ALA A 75 -13.78 -1.34 15.52
CA ALA A 75 -14.09 -2.51 16.31
C ALA A 75 -13.09 -3.62 16.02
N THR A 76 -12.61 -4.33 17.04
CA THR A 76 -11.82 -5.55 16.91
C THR A 76 -12.71 -6.73 17.26
N ILE A 77 -12.89 -7.65 16.31
CA ILE A 77 -13.73 -8.83 16.48
C ILE A 77 -12.86 -10.07 16.40
N ALA A 78 -12.88 -10.90 17.42
CA ALA A 78 -12.15 -12.16 17.43
C ALA A 78 -13.04 -13.30 17.88
N TRP A 79 -12.84 -14.46 17.27
CA TRP A 79 -13.50 -15.67 17.71
C TRP A 79 -12.53 -16.84 17.80
N ILE A 80 -12.81 -17.71 18.77
CA ILE A 80 -12.08 -18.92 19.08
C ILE A 80 -13.06 -20.07 18.99
N GLY A 81 -12.62 -21.16 18.38
CA GLY A 81 -13.45 -22.33 18.16
C GLY A 81 -12.66 -23.50 17.63
N GLN A 82 -13.30 -24.66 17.63
CA GLN A 82 -12.75 -25.88 17.09
C GLN A 82 -13.54 -26.25 15.84
N THR A 83 -12.85 -26.45 14.74
CA THR A 83 -13.43 -26.93 13.48
C THR A 83 -12.79 -28.27 13.16
N PRO A 84 -13.33 -29.39 13.69
CA PRO A 84 -12.96 -30.72 13.24
C PRO A 84 -13.04 -30.85 11.71
N GLU A 85 -12.31 -31.80 11.15
CA GLU A 85 -12.34 -32.05 9.71
C GLU A 85 -13.79 -32.23 9.20
N SER A 86 -14.10 -31.63 8.04
CA SER A 86 -15.45 -31.60 7.45
C SER A 86 -16.48 -30.75 8.22
N THR A 87 -16.03 -29.81 9.06
CA THR A 87 -16.86 -28.78 9.70
C THR A 87 -16.31 -27.37 9.45
N SER A 88 -17.14 -26.34 9.61
CA SER A 88 -16.69 -24.96 9.53
C SER A 88 -17.50 -24.00 10.40
N ILE A 89 -16.90 -22.86 10.71
CA ILE A 89 -17.56 -21.73 11.36
C ILE A 89 -17.34 -20.51 10.48
N LYS A 90 -18.42 -19.78 10.20
CA LYS A 90 -18.40 -18.49 9.51
C LYS A 90 -18.90 -17.42 10.46
N VAL A 91 -18.11 -16.39 10.72
CA VAL A 91 -18.51 -15.23 11.53
C VAL A 91 -18.60 -14.01 10.62
N GLU A 92 -19.67 -13.25 10.75
CA GLU A 92 -19.92 -12.04 9.97
C GLU A 92 -20.33 -10.89 10.88
N PHE A 93 -19.87 -9.67 10.57
CA PHE A 93 -20.13 -8.45 11.33
C PHE A 93 -20.62 -7.31 10.43
N SER A 94 -21.49 -6.45 10.93
CA SER A 94 -22.00 -5.27 10.21
C SER A 94 -22.38 -4.19 11.22
N ALA A 95 -22.10 -2.92 10.90
CA ALA A 95 -22.33 -1.79 11.80
C ALA A 95 -23.40 -0.83 11.26
N LEU A 96 -24.29 -0.34 12.11
CA LEU A 96 -25.27 0.68 11.75
C LEU A 96 -24.60 2.05 11.85
N LEU A 97 -24.31 2.62 10.69
CA LEU A 97 -23.69 3.93 10.60
C LEU A 97 -24.67 5.02 11.02
N LYS A 98 -24.15 6.15 11.49
CA LYS A 98 -24.94 7.34 11.85
C LYS A 98 -25.76 7.89 10.67
N THR A 99 -25.42 7.51 9.44
CA THR A 99 -26.21 7.76 8.24
C THR A 99 -27.55 7.00 8.20
N GLY A 100 -27.74 6.02 9.09
CA GLY A 100 -28.93 5.17 9.18
C GLY A 100 -28.82 3.88 8.37
N GLU A 101 -27.70 3.65 7.68
CA GLU A 101 -27.47 2.47 6.86
C GLU A 101 -26.56 1.45 7.56
N TRP A 102 -26.81 0.17 7.32
CA TRP A 102 -25.92 -0.89 7.74
C TRP A 102 -24.73 -0.98 6.79
N SER A 103 -23.52 -1.09 7.35
CA SER A 103 -22.33 -1.42 6.58
C SER A 103 -22.50 -2.80 5.92
N SER A 104 -21.73 -3.03 4.86
CA SER A 104 -21.58 -4.36 4.29
C SER A 104 -21.16 -5.37 5.38
N TRP A 105 -21.60 -6.61 5.22
CA TRP A 105 -21.16 -7.70 6.08
C TRP A 105 -19.69 -8.00 5.84
N GLU A 106 -18.90 -8.02 6.91
CA GLU A 106 -17.49 -8.38 6.90
C GLU A 106 -17.32 -9.77 7.52
N SER A 107 -16.67 -10.68 6.79
CA SER A 107 -16.37 -12.02 7.30
C SER A 107 -15.13 -11.98 8.19
N ILE A 108 -15.30 -12.38 9.45
CA ILE A 108 -14.26 -12.35 10.47
C ILE A 108 -13.51 -13.66 10.47
N GLN A 109 -12.20 -13.58 10.26
CA GLN A 109 -11.32 -14.75 10.30
C GLN A 109 -11.13 -15.24 11.73
N GLN A 110 -10.88 -16.53 11.89
CA GLN A 110 -10.59 -17.12 13.19
C GLN A 110 -9.34 -16.45 13.80
N GLY A 111 -9.41 -16.09 15.08
CA GLY A 111 -8.33 -15.42 15.79
C GLY A 111 -8.35 -13.89 15.76
N GLY A 112 -9.19 -13.24 14.94
CA GLY A 112 -9.36 -11.78 14.99
C GLY A 112 -9.42 -11.09 13.64
N SER A 113 -10.16 -9.99 13.57
CA SER A 113 -10.11 -8.99 12.51
C SER A 113 -10.49 -7.62 13.07
N ASP A 114 -9.79 -6.59 12.62
CA ASP A 114 -10.14 -5.21 12.90
C ASP A 114 -11.06 -4.68 11.80
N VAL A 115 -12.17 -4.09 12.21
CA VAL A 115 -13.17 -3.45 11.38
C VAL A 115 -13.07 -1.96 11.62
N ILE A 116 -12.56 -1.23 10.63
CA ILE A 116 -12.50 0.22 10.65
C ILE A 116 -13.63 0.77 9.78
N LEU A 117 -14.47 1.61 10.38
CA LEU A 117 -15.65 2.14 9.75
C LEU A 117 -15.35 3.49 9.11
N SER A 118 -15.91 3.71 7.93
CA SER A 118 -15.82 4.98 7.20
C SER A 118 -16.60 6.13 7.85
N ASN A 119 -17.42 5.81 8.85
CA ASN A 119 -18.21 6.76 9.63
C ASN A 119 -18.45 6.18 11.03
N ILE A 120 -18.95 7.02 11.94
CA ILE A 120 -19.33 6.62 13.27
C ILE A 120 -20.56 5.70 13.19
N ALA A 121 -20.46 4.53 13.81
CA ALA A 121 -21.56 3.63 14.07
C ALA A 121 -22.16 3.83 15.46
N LEU A 122 -23.44 3.48 15.56
CA LEU A 122 -24.27 3.62 16.77
C LEU A 122 -24.87 2.28 17.23
N ALA A 123 -24.66 1.23 16.43
CA ALA A 123 -25.02 -0.15 16.73
C ALA A 123 -24.21 -1.08 15.84
N TYR A 124 -24.19 -2.36 16.16
CA TYR A 124 -23.67 -3.39 15.29
C TYR A 124 -24.54 -4.65 15.34
N ARG A 125 -24.30 -5.56 14.40
CA ARG A 125 -24.89 -6.88 14.36
C ARG A 125 -23.85 -7.88 13.92
N TYR A 126 -24.02 -9.11 14.39
CA TYR A 126 -23.20 -10.23 13.96
C TYR A 126 -24.07 -11.43 13.61
N LYS A 127 -23.51 -12.30 12.78
CA LYS A 127 -24.05 -13.63 12.48
C LYS A 127 -22.92 -14.65 12.55
N VAL A 128 -23.13 -15.74 13.26
CA VAL A 128 -22.23 -16.89 13.25
C VAL A 128 -22.99 -18.09 12.71
N THR A 129 -22.48 -18.73 11.66
CA THR A 129 -23.02 -19.97 11.10
C THR A 129 -22.04 -21.10 11.37
N LEU A 130 -22.56 -22.19 11.93
CA LEU A 130 -21.88 -23.46 12.15
C LEU A 130 -22.33 -24.42 11.06
N TYR A 131 -21.40 -25.17 10.48
CA TYR A 131 -21.69 -26.16 9.45
C TYR A 131 -20.91 -27.46 9.67
N SER A 132 -21.54 -28.60 9.37
CA SER A 132 -20.92 -29.93 9.43
C SER A 132 -21.44 -30.81 8.29
N GLU A 133 -20.53 -31.47 7.59
CA GLU A 133 -20.88 -32.48 6.56
C GLU A 133 -21.19 -33.86 7.19
N ASN A 134 -20.96 -34.02 8.49
CA ASN A 134 -21.17 -35.26 9.22
C ASN A 134 -22.00 -35.00 10.49
N LEU A 135 -23.19 -35.58 10.56
CA LEU A 135 -24.13 -35.41 11.68
C LEU A 135 -23.59 -35.84 13.06
N SER A 136 -22.51 -36.63 13.09
CA SER A 136 -21.84 -37.05 14.33
C SER A 136 -20.76 -36.07 14.80
N LEU A 137 -20.45 -35.06 14.01
CA LEU A 137 -19.43 -34.04 14.27
C LEU A 137 -20.08 -32.66 14.32
N SER A 138 -19.57 -31.81 15.20
CA SER A 138 -19.98 -30.41 15.26
C SER A 138 -18.75 -29.54 15.40
N PRO A 139 -18.67 -28.40 14.69
CA PRO A 139 -17.76 -27.35 15.09
C PRO A 139 -18.22 -26.78 16.44
N VAL A 140 -17.27 -26.19 17.18
CA VAL A 140 -17.50 -25.59 18.48
C VAL A 140 -17.10 -24.13 18.42
N LEU A 141 -18.05 -23.21 18.56
CA LEU A 141 -17.72 -21.81 18.84
C LEU A 141 -17.53 -21.67 20.35
N GLU A 142 -16.28 -21.53 20.78
CA GLU A 142 -15.95 -21.38 22.20
C GLU A 142 -16.25 -19.96 22.68
N LYS A 143 -15.85 -18.96 21.90
CA LYS A 143 -15.94 -17.55 22.28
C LYS A 143 -15.97 -16.63 21.07
N LEU A 144 -16.78 -15.58 21.13
CA LEU A 144 -16.75 -14.43 20.23
C LEU A 144 -16.61 -13.15 21.08
N VAL A 145 -15.64 -12.32 20.75
CA VAL A 145 -15.32 -11.06 21.44
C VAL A 145 -15.40 -9.94 20.43
N ILE A 146 -16.13 -8.89 20.76
CA ILE A 146 -16.25 -7.67 19.97
C ILE A 146 -15.84 -6.52 20.89
N SER A 147 -14.66 -5.94 20.63
CA SER A 147 -14.21 -4.70 21.26
C SER A 147 -14.49 -3.53 20.33
N TYR A 148 -14.96 -2.39 20.82
CA TYR A 148 -15.17 -1.20 20.00
C TYR A 148 -14.92 0.09 20.78
N ASN A 149 -14.44 1.10 20.05
CA ASN A 149 -14.09 2.40 20.60
C ASN A 149 -14.30 3.54 19.59
N GLU A 150 -14.44 4.76 20.12
CA GLU A 150 -14.39 5.98 19.31
C GLU A 150 -12.96 6.50 19.27
N ILE A 151 -12.34 6.49 18.09
CA ILE A 151 -11.00 7.02 17.91
C ILE A 151 -11.11 8.46 17.42
N TYR A 152 -10.73 9.42 18.28
CA TYR A 152 -10.59 10.83 17.92
C TYR A 152 -9.30 11.06 17.12
N SER A 153 -9.39 11.88 16.07
CA SER A 153 -8.30 12.14 15.12
C SER A 153 -6.98 12.63 15.76
N GLU A 154 -7.07 13.20 16.96
CA GLU A 154 -5.95 13.82 17.69
C GLU A 154 -5.18 12.81 18.56
N MET A 155 -5.82 11.71 18.98
CA MET A 155 -5.25 10.66 19.83
C MET A 155 -4.42 9.63 19.04
N LEU A 156 -4.56 9.59 17.71
CA LEU A 156 -3.81 8.73 16.80
C LEU A 156 -2.29 9.00 16.74
N TYR A 157 -1.81 10.10 17.34
CA TYR A 157 -0.48 10.64 17.02
C TYR A 157 0.64 10.37 18.03
N LYS A 158 0.41 9.81 19.23
CA LYS A 158 1.47 9.83 20.27
C LYS A 158 1.98 8.52 20.85
N GLU A 159 1.20 7.44 20.97
CA GLU A 159 1.72 6.25 21.70
C GLU A 159 1.51 4.89 21.02
N PHE A 160 0.80 4.82 19.89
CA PHE A 160 0.72 3.63 19.04
C PHE A 160 1.37 3.84 17.68
N ALA A 161 2.70 3.95 17.69
CA ALA A 161 3.49 3.78 16.47
C ALA A 161 4.06 2.35 16.30
N PRO A 162 3.27 1.26 16.30
CA PRO A 162 3.56 0.11 15.47
C PRO A 162 2.96 0.36 14.09
N TRP A 163 3.65 1.20 13.30
CA TRP A 163 3.67 1.18 11.82
C TRP A 163 2.43 0.56 11.12
N ALA A 164 1.26 1.13 11.38
CA ALA A 164 0.05 0.98 10.59
C ALA A 164 -0.41 2.39 10.23
N ASN A 165 -0.36 2.67 8.92
CA ASN A 165 -0.82 3.89 8.27
C ASN A 165 -0.14 5.20 8.68
N ALA A 166 1.15 5.27 8.37
CA ALA A 166 1.51 6.34 7.45
C ALA A 166 1.34 5.81 6.02
N THR A 167 0.13 5.92 5.45
CA THR A 167 0.08 6.35 4.05
C THR A 167 0.81 7.69 4.04
N ARG A 168 2.11 7.69 3.74
CA ARG A 168 2.85 8.93 3.49
C ARG A 168 2.47 9.50 2.12
N GLY A 169 1.19 9.44 1.77
CA GLY A 169 0.64 9.86 0.49
C GLY A 169 1.27 9.18 -0.74
N VAL A 170 2.04 8.10 -0.59
CA VAL A 170 2.68 7.46 -1.74
C VAL A 170 1.63 6.64 -2.49
N SER A 171 1.16 7.18 -3.62
CA SER A 171 0.21 6.50 -4.50
C SER A 171 0.84 5.24 -5.12
N LYS A 172 0.07 4.16 -5.26
CA LYS A 172 0.46 3.00 -6.08
C LYS A 172 0.81 3.51 -7.48
N PRO A 173 2.01 3.23 -8.02
CA PRO A 173 2.33 3.67 -9.38
C PRO A 173 1.38 2.99 -10.38
N ALA A 174 1.30 3.53 -11.59
CA ALA A 174 0.58 2.86 -12.68
C ALA A 174 1.18 1.47 -12.93
N VAL A 175 0.34 0.44 -12.86
CA VAL A 175 0.72 -0.96 -13.08
C VAL A 175 -0.17 -1.53 -14.17
N VAL A 176 0.44 -2.18 -15.16
CA VAL A 176 -0.25 -3.01 -16.14
C VAL A 176 -0.80 -4.23 -15.40
N SER A 177 -2.12 -4.28 -15.27
CA SER A 177 -2.83 -5.35 -14.58
C SER A 177 -2.69 -6.69 -15.30
N ARG A 178 -2.93 -7.77 -14.55
CA ARG A 178 -2.97 -9.14 -15.09
C ARG A 178 -3.87 -9.28 -16.31
N ALA A 179 -5.03 -8.63 -16.30
CA ALA A 179 -5.94 -8.64 -17.44
C ALA A 179 -5.33 -7.94 -18.66
N GLU A 180 -4.74 -6.75 -18.48
CA GLU A 180 -4.16 -5.96 -19.57
C GLU A 180 -2.97 -6.63 -20.26
N TRP A 181 -2.12 -7.35 -19.53
CA TRP A 181 -1.03 -8.11 -20.15
C TRP A 181 -1.42 -9.52 -20.61
N GLY A 182 -2.66 -9.94 -20.37
CA GLY A 182 -3.18 -11.24 -20.81
C GLY A 182 -2.64 -12.40 -19.98
N ALA A 183 -2.62 -12.25 -18.65
CA ALA A 183 -2.25 -13.29 -17.72
C ALA A 183 -3.19 -14.48 -17.80
N ARG A 184 -2.63 -15.68 -17.83
CA ARG A 184 -3.43 -16.89 -17.60
C ARG A 184 -3.72 -17.06 -16.09
N PRO A 185 -4.79 -17.79 -15.73
CA PRO A 185 -5.08 -18.11 -14.33
C PRO A 185 -3.97 -18.93 -13.66
N PRO A 186 -3.79 -18.83 -12.34
CA PRO A 186 -2.87 -19.71 -11.62
C PRO A 186 -3.35 -21.18 -11.68
N LYS A 187 -2.41 -22.13 -11.64
CA LYS A 187 -2.66 -23.59 -11.62
C LYS A 187 -3.26 -24.09 -10.30
N SER A 188 -3.07 -23.34 -9.21
CA SER A 188 -3.59 -23.66 -7.88
C SER A 188 -3.90 -22.39 -7.09
N SER A 189 -4.69 -22.52 -6.04
CA SER A 189 -4.95 -21.44 -5.09
C SER A 189 -3.66 -20.90 -4.48
N TYR A 190 -3.66 -19.61 -4.15
CA TYR A 190 -2.54 -18.98 -3.46
C TYR A 190 -2.64 -19.15 -1.95
N THR A 191 -1.48 -19.13 -1.29
CA THR A 191 -1.37 -18.93 0.16
C THR A 191 -1.18 -17.46 0.45
N TYR A 192 -1.93 -16.89 1.38
CA TYR A 192 -1.81 -15.48 1.76
C TYR A 192 -0.69 -15.25 2.77
N HIS A 193 -0.10 -14.06 2.73
CA HIS A 193 0.88 -13.60 3.70
C HIS A 193 0.73 -12.09 3.97
N THR A 194 1.47 -11.57 4.93
CA THR A 194 1.59 -10.13 5.15
C THR A 194 3.01 -9.69 4.77
N PRO A 195 3.19 -8.85 3.74
CA PRO A 195 4.51 -8.36 3.35
C PRO A 195 5.28 -7.70 4.50
N GLN A 196 6.52 -8.13 4.72
CA GLN A 196 7.44 -7.57 5.73
C GLN A 196 8.84 -7.26 5.16
N LYS A 197 9.15 -7.77 3.96
CA LYS A 197 10.40 -7.53 3.23
C LYS A 197 10.18 -7.56 1.72
N ILE A 198 11.16 -7.03 0.98
CA ILE A 198 11.14 -6.98 -0.49
C ILE A 198 12.44 -7.56 -1.01
N THR A 199 12.39 -8.37 -2.07
CA THR A 199 13.58 -8.89 -2.75
C THR A 199 13.59 -8.45 -4.21
N ILE A 200 14.67 -7.80 -4.63
CA ILE A 200 14.91 -7.36 -6.00
C ILE A 200 15.58 -8.49 -6.79
N HIS A 201 15.05 -8.75 -7.98
CA HIS A 201 15.53 -9.74 -8.94
C HIS A 201 15.86 -9.11 -10.27
N HIS A 202 16.67 -9.81 -11.07
CA HIS A 202 16.71 -9.63 -12.52
C HIS A 202 16.17 -10.90 -13.21
N THR A 203 15.80 -10.81 -14.48
CA THR A 203 15.39 -12.01 -15.25
C THR A 203 16.58 -12.88 -15.63
N TRP A 204 17.77 -12.29 -15.83
CA TRP A 204 18.89 -12.86 -16.60
C TRP A 204 18.50 -13.13 -18.07
N ARG A 205 17.43 -13.90 -18.30
CA ARG A 205 16.74 -14.03 -19.57
C ARG A 205 15.22 -13.83 -19.42
N PRO A 206 14.59 -13.00 -20.24
CA PRO A 206 15.17 -12.20 -21.33
C PRO A 206 16.07 -11.06 -20.83
N THR A 207 17.02 -10.63 -21.65
CA THR A 207 17.82 -9.42 -21.42
C THR A 207 16.95 -8.16 -21.62
N SER A 208 17.51 -7.00 -21.29
CA SER A 208 16.75 -5.76 -21.40
C SER A 208 16.45 -5.36 -22.85
N THR A 209 17.25 -5.81 -23.82
CA THR A 209 17.01 -5.61 -25.25
C THR A 209 15.99 -6.58 -25.85
N GLU A 210 15.80 -7.74 -25.19
CA GLU A 210 14.84 -8.77 -25.59
C GLU A 210 13.42 -8.49 -25.06
N TYR A 211 13.26 -7.47 -24.22
CA TYR A 211 11.96 -7.07 -23.69
C TYR A 211 11.05 -6.47 -24.78
N GLN A 212 9.86 -7.06 -24.94
CA GLN A 212 8.86 -6.72 -25.95
C GLN A 212 7.47 -6.48 -25.33
N GLY A 213 7.41 -6.03 -24.07
CA GLY A 213 6.15 -5.72 -23.39
C GLY A 213 5.38 -6.96 -22.94
N ASN A 214 4.07 -6.96 -23.18
CA ASN A 214 3.16 -7.96 -22.63
C ASN A 214 3.50 -9.40 -23.08
N SER A 215 4.05 -9.57 -24.29
CA SER A 215 4.50 -10.88 -24.79
C SER A 215 5.62 -11.47 -23.94
N THR A 216 6.60 -10.64 -23.55
CA THR A 216 7.68 -11.05 -22.64
C THR A 216 7.14 -11.52 -21.29
N ILE A 217 6.20 -10.79 -20.71
CA ILE A 217 5.62 -11.14 -19.40
C ILE A 217 4.86 -12.48 -19.49
N ARG A 218 4.09 -12.70 -20.55
CA ARG A 218 3.42 -13.99 -20.80
C ARG A 218 4.42 -15.13 -20.99
N SER A 219 5.51 -14.91 -21.70
CA SER A 219 6.57 -15.92 -21.86
C SER A 219 7.20 -16.31 -20.52
N ILE A 220 7.45 -15.33 -19.63
CA ILE A 220 7.94 -15.59 -18.27
C ILE A 220 6.92 -16.39 -17.46
N GLN A 221 5.63 -16.03 -17.51
CA GLN A 221 4.55 -16.77 -16.84
C GLN A 221 4.48 -18.22 -17.35
N ASN A 222 4.51 -18.42 -18.67
CA ASN A 222 4.46 -19.74 -19.29
C ASN A 222 5.66 -20.59 -18.86
N TYR A 223 6.88 -20.04 -18.89
CA TYR A 223 8.08 -20.75 -18.44
C TYR A 223 7.97 -21.17 -16.96
N HIS A 224 7.59 -20.26 -16.07
CA HIS A 224 7.43 -20.58 -14.65
C HIS A 224 6.38 -21.66 -14.40
N MET A 225 5.27 -21.65 -15.13
CA MET A 225 4.20 -22.59 -14.86
C MET A 225 4.40 -23.92 -15.59
N ASP A 226 4.86 -23.91 -16.85
CA ASP A 226 4.95 -25.12 -17.68
C ASP A 226 6.30 -25.81 -17.58
N SER A 227 7.38 -25.05 -17.44
CA SER A 227 8.73 -25.61 -17.28
C SER A 227 9.09 -25.84 -15.82
N ASN A 228 8.84 -24.86 -14.92
CA ASN A 228 9.17 -25.02 -13.50
C ASN A 228 8.05 -25.67 -12.67
N GLY A 229 6.86 -25.87 -13.26
CA GLY A 229 5.72 -26.47 -12.57
C GLY A 229 5.08 -25.57 -11.50
N TRP A 230 5.39 -24.28 -11.46
CA TRP A 230 4.87 -23.38 -10.44
C TRP A 230 3.39 -23.07 -10.66
N ALA A 231 2.71 -22.68 -9.57
CA ALA A 231 1.32 -22.27 -9.60
C ALA A 231 1.08 -21.06 -10.52
N ASP A 232 2.04 -20.14 -10.60
CA ASP A 232 1.95 -18.92 -11.41
C ASP A 232 3.36 -18.32 -11.59
N ILE A 233 3.47 -17.22 -12.34
CA ILE A 233 4.66 -16.37 -12.41
C ILE A 233 5.24 -16.13 -11.01
N GLY A 234 6.55 -16.33 -10.81
CA GLY A 234 7.14 -16.37 -9.47
C GLY A 234 7.18 -15.05 -8.72
N TYR A 235 7.12 -13.91 -9.42
CA TYR A 235 7.26 -12.55 -8.87
C TYR A 235 5.92 -11.85 -8.67
N HIS A 236 5.88 -10.85 -7.79
CA HIS A 236 4.71 -10.00 -7.58
C HIS A 236 4.68 -8.84 -8.55
N PHE A 237 5.84 -8.29 -8.90
CA PHE A 237 5.97 -7.23 -9.89
C PHE A 237 7.12 -7.49 -10.85
N LEU A 238 6.96 -7.05 -12.09
CA LEU A 238 8.01 -7.03 -13.10
C LEU A 238 8.13 -5.64 -13.72
N ILE A 239 9.35 -5.16 -13.93
CA ILE A 239 9.63 -3.85 -14.53
C ILE A 239 10.35 -4.07 -15.85
N GLY A 240 9.74 -3.63 -16.95
CA GLY A 240 10.31 -3.72 -18.28
C GLY A 240 10.47 -2.33 -18.91
N THR A 241 11.60 -2.09 -19.57
CA THR A 241 11.85 -0.83 -20.28
C THR A 241 12.24 -1.10 -21.72
N TYR A 242 11.51 -0.54 -22.68
CA TYR A 242 11.86 -0.63 -24.09
C TYR A 242 13.14 0.17 -24.33
N ARG A 243 14.23 -0.51 -24.72
CA ARG A 243 15.53 0.15 -24.93
C ARG A 243 15.52 1.20 -26.05
N SER A 244 14.65 1.03 -27.05
CA SER A 244 14.53 1.95 -28.17
C SER A 244 13.85 3.28 -27.82
N SER A 245 12.83 3.26 -26.95
CA SER A 245 12.02 4.45 -26.61
C SER A 245 12.24 4.96 -25.18
N GLY A 246 12.84 4.15 -24.30
CA GLY A 246 12.90 4.41 -22.86
C GLY A 246 11.57 4.26 -22.14
N GLU A 247 10.48 3.85 -22.81
CA GLU A 247 9.18 3.62 -22.20
C GLU A 247 9.27 2.48 -21.18
N THR A 248 8.89 2.75 -19.93
CA THR A 248 8.96 1.80 -18.82
C THR A 248 7.55 1.42 -18.36
N LYS A 249 7.32 0.12 -18.13
CA LYS A 249 6.08 -0.43 -17.58
C LYS A 249 6.37 -1.26 -16.34
N ILE A 250 5.51 -1.12 -15.33
CA ILE A 250 5.43 -1.99 -14.17
C ILE A 250 4.27 -2.95 -14.41
N TYR A 251 4.48 -4.25 -14.26
CA TYR A 251 3.47 -5.30 -14.47
C TYR A 251 3.12 -5.96 -13.15
N GLN A 252 1.83 -6.20 -12.93
CA GLN A 252 1.36 -7.02 -11.82
C GLN A 252 1.59 -8.49 -12.17
N GLY A 253 2.43 -9.17 -11.41
CA GLY A 253 2.55 -10.63 -11.37
C GLY A 253 1.53 -11.22 -10.40
N ARG A 254 1.99 -11.93 -9.36
CA ARG A 254 1.12 -12.37 -8.26
C ARG A 254 0.59 -11.17 -7.45
N PRO A 255 -0.59 -11.29 -6.81
CA PRO A 255 -1.01 -10.33 -5.79
C PRO A 255 0.04 -10.16 -4.69
N GLU A 256 0.32 -8.93 -4.28
CA GLU A 256 1.39 -8.62 -3.33
C GLU A 256 1.19 -9.22 -1.92
N ASN A 257 -0.03 -9.64 -1.56
CA ASN A 257 -0.37 -10.27 -0.29
C ASN A 257 -0.43 -11.81 -0.37
N VAL A 258 0.10 -12.43 -1.43
CA VAL A 258 0.22 -13.88 -1.54
C VAL A 258 1.66 -14.34 -1.65
N VAL A 259 1.94 -15.58 -1.22
CA VAL A 259 3.28 -16.16 -1.27
C VAL A 259 3.76 -16.32 -2.72
N GLY A 260 4.92 -15.72 -3.01
CA GLY A 260 5.63 -15.85 -4.28
C GLY A 260 6.38 -17.17 -4.46
N ALA A 261 7.09 -17.30 -5.57
CA ALA A 261 7.99 -18.43 -5.85
C ALA A 261 9.38 -17.97 -6.33
N HIS A 262 9.82 -16.79 -5.87
CA HIS A 262 10.99 -16.10 -6.40
C HIS A 262 12.27 -16.32 -5.58
N THR A 263 12.16 -16.65 -4.29
CA THR A 263 13.29 -16.76 -3.35
C THR A 263 13.09 -18.01 -2.50
N GLY A 264 13.72 -19.11 -2.91
CA GLY A 264 13.56 -20.43 -2.26
C GLY A 264 13.88 -20.37 -0.76
N GLY A 265 12.96 -20.84 0.08
CA GLY A 265 13.07 -20.79 1.54
C GLY A 265 12.75 -19.45 2.19
N ALA A 266 12.51 -18.38 1.42
CA ALA A 266 12.25 -17.04 1.95
C ALA A 266 11.12 -16.28 1.23
N ASN A 267 10.15 -16.99 0.64
CA ASN A 267 8.98 -16.38 -0.04
C ASN A 267 7.91 -15.83 0.93
N THR A 268 7.77 -16.41 2.11
CA THR A 268 6.78 -15.94 3.12
C THR A 268 7.15 -14.53 3.59
N ASN A 269 6.13 -13.67 3.70
CA ASN A 269 6.23 -12.24 4.02
C ASN A 269 7.19 -11.44 3.10
N ASN A 270 7.47 -11.94 1.88
CA ASN A 270 8.47 -11.35 0.97
C ASN A 270 7.87 -11.03 -0.39
N VAL A 271 7.97 -9.76 -0.81
CA VAL A 271 7.53 -9.32 -2.13
C VAL A 271 8.71 -9.34 -3.10
N GLY A 272 8.69 -10.26 -4.07
CA GLY A 272 9.61 -10.27 -5.21
C GLY A 272 9.28 -9.23 -6.28
N VAL A 273 10.21 -8.32 -6.53
CA VAL A 273 10.19 -7.34 -7.63
C VAL A 273 11.29 -7.69 -8.62
N ASN A 274 10.93 -7.99 -9.86
CA ASN A 274 11.87 -8.35 -10.91
C ASN A 274 12.08 -7.20 -11.89
N VAL A 275 13.33 -6.89 -12.22
CA VAL A 275 13.68 -5.91 -13.26
C VAL A 275 14.22 -6.67 -14.48
N ILE A 276 13.54 -6.54 -15.63
CA ILE A 276 13.84 -7.34 -16.82
C ILE A 276 15.18 -6.92 -17.42
N GLY A 277 16.14 -7.83 -17.39
CA GLY A 277 17.48 -7.65 -17.89
C GLY A 277 18.49 -8.66 -17.33
N ASP A 278 19.69 -8.64 -17.90
CA ASP A 278 20.87 -9.27 -17.39
C ASP A 278 21.82 -8.23 -16.79
N TYR A 279 21.50 -7.76 -15.58
CA TYR A 279 22.34 -6.79 -14.86
C TYR A 279 23.65 -7.38 -14.29
N THR A 280 24.07 -8.58 -14.71
CA THR A 280 25.48 -8.97 -14.52
C THR A 280 26.40 -8.23 -15.50
N VAL A 281 25.87 -7.86 -16.68
CA VAL A 281 26.63 -7.18 -17.75
C VAL A 281 25.95 -5.90 -18.22
N GLU A 282 24.62 -5.81 -18.17
CA GLU A 282 23.87 -4.63 -18.60
C GLU A 282 23.82 -3.56 -17.49
N THR A 283 23.74 -2.29 -17.88
CA THR A 283 23.47 -1.18 -16.97
C THR A 283 21.96 -0.97 -16.81
N VAL A 284 21.53 -0.66 -15.58
CA VAL A 284 20.13 -0.34 -15.27
C VAL A 284 19.75 0.96 -15.96
N HIS A 285 18.68 0.94 -16.76
CA HIS A 285 18.15 2.14 -17.41
C HIS A 285 17.58 3.12 -16.37
N GLY A 286 17.82 4.43 -16.53
CA GLY A 286 17.34 5.45 -15.59
C GLY A 286 15.83 5.38 -15.34
N ASN A 287 15.01 5.25 -16.39
CA ASN A 287 13.55 5.12 -16.24
C ASN A 287 13.13 3.84 -15.49
N SER A 288 13.87 2.74 -15.68
CA SER A 288 13.63 1.49 -14.94
C SER A 288 13.96 1.66 -13.45
N TYR A 289 15.07 2.35 -13.15
CA TYR A 289 15.45 2.69 -11.78
C TYR A 289 14.38 3.57 -11.11
N GLN A 290 13.87 4.60 -11.79
CA GLN A 290 12.83 5.47 -11.26
C GLN A 290 11.51 4.73 -11.02
N ALA A 291 11.11 3.85 -11.94
CA ALA A 291 9.95 2.98 -11.73
C ALA A 291 10.14 2.05 -10.52
N LEU A 292 11.35 1.52 -10.34
CA LEU A 292 11.71 0.70 -9.19
C LEU A 292 11.58 1.48 -7.88
N ILE A 293 12.12 2.71 -7.77
CA ILE A 293 12.00 3.53 -6.55
C ILE A 293 10.54 3.85 -6.23
N LYS A 294 9.73 4.23 -7.22
CA LYS A 294 8.30 4.51 -7.02
C LYS A 294 7.54 3.29 -6.50
N LEU A 295 7.80 2.12 -7.08
CA LEU A 295 7.17 0.86 -6.68
C LEU A 295 7.59 0.44 -5.27
N LEU A 296 8.90 0.44 -4.99
CA LEU A 296 9.44 0.07 -3.68
C LEU A 296 8.97 1.04 -2.60
N GLY A 297 8.93 2.34 -2.90
CA GLY A 297 8.39 3.37 -2.02
C GLY A 297 6.93 3.16 -1.67
N TRP A 298 6.10 2.84 -2.67
CA TRP A 298 4.71 2.49 -2.42
C TRP A 298 4.59 1.21 -1.56
N LEU A 299 5.33 0.14 -1.88
CA LEU A 299 5.32 -1.10 -1.10
C LEU A 299 5.73 -0.86 0.35
N CYS A 300 6.81 -0.11 0.58
CA CYS A 300 7.28 0.25 1.91
C CYS A 300 6.29 1.13 2.67
N SER A 301 5.64 2.10 2.01
CA SER A 301 4.62 2.92 2.67
C SER A 301 3.32 2.16 2.93
N HIS A 302 2.90 1.29 2.02
CA HIS A 302 1.62 0.59 2.09
C HIS A 302 1.65 -0.58 3.09
N TYR A 303 2.76 -1.30 3.15
CA TYR A 303 2.96 -2.45 4.05
C TYR A 303 3.85 -2.13 5.25
N SER A 304 4.21 -0.86 5.44
CA SER A 304 5.07 -0.43 6.54
C SER A 304 6.43 -1.15 6.60
N ILE A 305 6.95 -1.55 5.44
CA ILE A 305 8.24 -2.23 5.33
C ILE A 305 9.35 -1.19 5.48
N ASN A 306 10.23 -1.38 6.47
CA ASN A 306 11.45 -0.57 6.59
C ASN A 306 12.29 -0.72 5.30
N PRO A 307 12.72 0.37 4.63
CA PRO A 307 13.56 0.28 3.43
C PRO A 307 14.86 -0.53 3.62
N ASP A 308 15.36 -0.69 4.84
CA ASP A 308 16.50 -1.58 5.11
C ASP A 308 16.19 -3.08 4.87
N ASN A 309 14.90 -3.45 4.84
CA ASN A 309 14.40 -4.79 4.48
C ASN A 309 14.19 -4.96 2.96
N ILE A 310 14.87 -4.16 2.14
CA ILE A 310 14.99 -4.35 0.68
C ILE A 310 16.29 -5.11 0.39
N TYR A 311 16.17 -6.33 -0.12
CA TYR A 311 17.28 -7.24 -0.38
C TYR A 311 17.51 -7.45 -1.88
N GLY A 312 18.73 -7.82 -2.28
CA GLY A 312 18.95 -8.55 -3.52
C GLY A 312 18.73 -10.05 -3.31
N HIS A 313 18.39 -10.81 -4.34
CA HIS A 313 18.21 -12.26 -4.19
C HIS A 313 19.48 -12.95 -3.62
N CYS A 314 20.67 -12.49 -3.99
CA CYS A 314 21.94 -12.96 -3.46
C CYS A 314 22.13 -12.75 -1.94
N ASP A 315 21.35 -11.88 -1.29
CA ASP A 315 21.38 -11.70 0.17
C ASP A 315 20.71 -12.86 0.92
N LEU A 316 19.80 -13.57 0.24
CA LEU A 316 18.96 -14.60 0.83
C LEU A 316 19.31 -16.00 0.32
N ASN A 317 19.90 -16.09 -0.88
CA ASN A 317 20.24 -17.35 -1.55
C ASN A 317 21.60 -17.24 -2.26
N SER A 318 22.28 -18.37 -2.47
CA SER A 318 23.53 -18.43 -3.25
C SER A 318 23.25 -18.32 -4.76
N THR A 319 23.10 -17.09 -5.26
CA THR A 319 22.79 -16.78 -6.66
C THR A 319 23.48 -15.49 -7.11
N ALA A 320 23.68 -15.32 -8.42
CA ALA A 320 24.17 -14.07 -9.00
C ALA A 320 23.08 -12.99 -9.12
N CYS A 321 21.80 -13.37 -9.00
CA CYS A 321 20.66 -12.45 -9.05
C CYS A 321 20.71 -11.46 -7.87
N PRO A 322 20.46 -10.14 -8.04
CA PRO A 322 19.90 -9.46 -9.20
C PRO A 322 20.93 -8.97 -10.25
N GLY A 323 22.14 -9.53 -10.25
CA GLY A 323 23.25 -9.10 -11.10
C GLY A 323 24.07 -7.99 -10.46
N THR A 324 25.38 -7.98 -10.73
CA THR A 324 26.36 -7.08 -10.09
C THR A 324 25.99 -5.60 -10.21
N ASN A 325 25.51 -5.16 -11.38
CA ASN A 325 25.23 -3.75 -11.64
C ASN A 325 23.95 -3.24 -10.96
N LEU A 326 22.95 -4.11 -10.75
CA LEU A 326 21.74 -3.75 -9.99
C LEU A 326 21.98 -3.90 -8.49
N TYR A 327 22.72 -4.93 -8.07
CA TYR A 327 23.05 -5.16 -6.66
C TYR A 327 23.95 -4.05 -6.08
N SER A 328 24.92 -3.54 -6.84
CA SER A 328 25.78 -2.44 -6.39
C SER A 328 25.00 -1.17 -6.04
N LEU A 329 23.81 -0.98 -6.62
CA LEU A 329 22.91 0.15 -6.34
C LEU A 329 22.07 -0.05 -5.07
N ARG A 330 22.11 -1.20 -4.40
CA ARG A 330 21.20 -1.52 -3.27
C ARG A 330 21.21 -0.46 -2.17
N ALA A 331 22.37 0.00 -1.72
CA ALA A 331 22.46 1.03 -0.68
C ALA A 331 21.81 2.36 -1.14
N LYS A 332 22.04 2.73 -2.41
CA LYS A 332 21.41 3.89 -3.02
C LYS A 332 19.90 3.72 -3.13
N ILE A 333 19.42 2.55 -3.57
CA ILE A 333 17.98 2.23 -3.67
C ILE A 333 17.30 2.41 -2.31
N ARG A 334 17.86 1.85 -1.23
CA ARG A 334 17.31 2.01 0.12
C ARG A 334 17.22 3.48 0.54
N GLN A 335 18.24 4.26 0.22
CA GLN A 335 18.26 5.70 0.53
C GLN A 335 17.24 6.48 -0.29
N ASP A 336 17.17 6.26 -1.60
CA ASP A 336 16.23 6.92 -2.49
C ASP A 336 14.78 6.58 -2.13
N VAL A 337 14.51 5.33 -1.75
CA VAL A 337 13.20 4.91 -1.23
C VAL A 337 12.87 5.64 0.08
N ARG A 338 13.81 5.77 1.03
CA ARG A 338 13.60 6.58 2.24
C ARG A 338 13.26 8.02 1.90
N ASN A 339 13.98 8.63 0.95
CA ASN A 339 13.75 10.00 0.53
C ASN A 339 12.35 10.14 -0.10
N TYR A 340 11.99 9.20 -0.99
CA TYR A 340 10.69 9.17 -1.66
C TYR A 340 9.53 9.04 -0.68
N ILE A 341 9.63 8.17 0.34
CA ILE A 341 8.58 7.99 1.33
C ILE A 341 8.46 9.20 2.28
N ASN A 342 9.55 9.91 2.63
CA ASN A 342 9.53 11.06 3.56
C ASN A 342 8.99 12.39 2.97
N GLY A 343 8.20 12.36 1.89
CA GLY A 343 7.69 13.57 1.23
C GLY A 343 8.57 14.08 0.08
N GLY A 344 9.53 13.27 -0.38
CA GLY A 344 10.29 13.53 -1.59
C GLY A 344 9.51 13.10 -2.84
N SER A 345 8.60 13.95 -3.34
CA SER A 345 8.66 14.16 -4.78
C SER A 345 9.94 14.95 -4.99
N SER A 346 11.08 14.28 -5.18
CA SER A 346 12.34 14.98 -5.32
C SER A 346 12.25 15.85 -6.57
N GLN A 347 12.10 17.14 -6.35
CA GLN A 347 12.14 18.12 -7.42
C GLN A 347 13.60 18.28 -7.84
N GLY A 348 13.84 18.32 -9.14
CA GLY A 348 15.07 18.90 -9.66
C GLY A 348 14.88 20.40 -9.86
N LYS A 349 16.00 21.12 -9.97
CA LYS A 349 15.99 22.55 -10.31
C LYS A 349 16.33 22.71 -11.77
N LEU A 350 15.46 23.36 -12.54
CA LEU A 350 15.80 23.86 -13.86
C LEU A 350 16.22 25.33 -13.73
N MET A 351 17.51 25.57 -13.83
CA MET A 351 18.09 26.90 -13.78
C MET A 351 18.59 27.31 -15.16
N GLY A 352 18.76 28.61 -15.36
CA GLY A 352 19.22 29.11 -16.64
C GLY A 352 19.47 30.59 -16.64
N VAL A 353 20.18 31.06 -17.65
CA VAL A 353 20.38 32.49 -17.86
C VAL A 353 19.81 32.91 -19.20
N ILE A 354 19.09 34.01 -19.22
CA ILE A 354 18.69 34.68 -20.45
C ILE A 354 19.74 35.74 -20.78
N TYR A 355 20.27 35.73 -22.00
CA TYR A 355 21.35 36.61 -22.42
C TYR A 355 21.19 37.10 -23.87
N ASP A 356 21.87 38.18 -24.23
CA ASP A 356 21.90 38.71 -25.60
C ASP A 356 22.81 37.86 -26.48
N ALA A 357 22.24 37.15 -27.45
CA ALA A 357 22.95 36.19 -28.27
C ALA A 357 24.05 36.82 -29.14
N ALA A 358 23.94 38.11 -29.49
CA ALA A 358 24.95 38.80 -30.28
C ALA A 358 26.18 39.20 -29.44
N GLN A 359 25.99 39.37 -28.12
CA GLN A 359 27.02 39.81 -27.18
C GLN A 359 27.57 38.66 -26.32
N GLY A 360 27.01 37.46 -26.45
CA GLY A 360 27.44 36.26 -25.76
C GLY A 360 26.87 36.11 -24.35
N THR A 361 27.23 35.02 -23.68
CA THR A 361 26.60 34.57 -22.43
C THR A 361 26.83 35.50 -21.24
N GLN A 362 27.72 36.49 -21.32
CA GLN A 362 27.95 37.48 -20.27
C GLN A 362 26.97 38.66 -20.33
N ALA A 363 26.32 38.90 -21.47
CA ALA A 363 25.34 39.97 -21.64
C ALA A 363 23.97 39.54 -21.12
N LYS A 364 23.82 39.46 -19.79
CA LYS A 364 22.60 38.96 -19.12
C LYS A 364 21.41 39.89 -19.34
N ILE A 365 20.23 39.32 -19.59
CA ILE A 365 18.98 40.05 -19.82
C ILE A 365 18.08 39.92 -18.59
N SER A 366 17.90 41.02 -17.89
CA SER A 366 16.98 41.11 -16.75
C SER A 366 15.52 41.34 -17.19
N GLY A 367 14.57 40.83 -16.40
CA GLY A 367 13.14 41.02 -16.63
C GLY A 367 12.62 40.33 -17.89
N ALA A 368 13.23 39.22 -18.30
CA ALA A 368 12.72 38.34 -19.35
C ALA A 368 11.75 37.33 -18.74
N CYS A 369 10.58 37.14 -19.35
CA CYS A 369 9.60 36.15 -18.92
C CYS A 369 9.98 34.78 -19.48
N VAL A 370 10.07 33.77 -18.63
CA VAL A 370 10.38 32.38 -18.98
C VAL A 370 9.17 31.52 -18.64
N THR A 371 8.64 30.79 -19.61
CA THR A 371 7.42 29.98 -19.48
C THR A 371 7.67 28.55 -19.92
N LEU A 372 7.13 27.59 -19.18
CA LEU A 372 7.16 26.17 -19.52
C LEU A 372 5.88 25.77 -20.25
N HIS A 373 5.93 24.73 -21.09
CA HIS A 373 4.73 24.18 -21.75
C HIS A 373 3.64 23.68 -20.78
N THR A 374 3.99 23.50 -19.50
CA THR A 374 3.07 23.13 -18.41
C THR A 374 2.29 24.33 -17.83
N GLY A 375 2.61 25.56 -18.26
CA GLY A 375 1.98 26.79 -17.77
C GLY A 375 2.71 27.47 -16.61
N ASN A 376 3.75 26.85 -16.04
CA ASN A 376 4.61 27.50 -15.05
C ASN A 376 5.38 28.65 -15.70
N SER A 377 5.49 29.80 -15.03
CA SER A 377 6.28 30.94 -15.51
C SER A 377 7.05 31.63 -14.39
N THR A 378 8.16 32.27 -14.76
CA THR A 378 8.97 33.11 -13.88
C THR A 378 9.59 34.25 -14.69
N THR A 379 10.20 35.22 -14.02
CA THR A 379 10.89 36.34 -14.67
C THR A 379 12.32 36.43 -14.17
N THR A 380 13.26 36.71 -15.06
CA THR A 380 14.68 36.79 -14.68
C THR A 380 14.99 37.96 -13.75
N GLY A 381 15.87 37.71 -12.78
CA GLY A 381 16.41 38.72 -11.87
C GLY A 381 17.35 39.72 -12.56
N SER A 382 18.02 40.58 -11.78
CA SER A 382 19.04 41.52 -12.29
C SER A 382 20.28 40.82 -12.85
N ASP A 383 20.52 39.58 -12.44
CA ASP A 383 21.57 38.67 -12.92
C ASP A 383 21.18 37.89 -14.19
N GLY A 384 19.95 38.07 -14.68
CA GLY A 384 19.40 37.37 -15.83
C GLY A 384 19.05 35.90 -15.57
N VAL A 385 19.12 35.43 -14.32
CA VAL A 385 18.90 34.03 -13.95
C VAL A 385 17.41 33.75 -13.77
N TYR A 386 16.97 32.56 -14.19
CA TYR A 386 15.68 31.96 -13.83
C TYR A 386 15.87 30.62 -13.12
N CYS A 387 14.88 30.21 -12.33
CA CYS A 387 14.86 28.92 -11.62
C CYS A 387 13.43 28.39 -11.51
N PHE A 388 13.25 27.09 -11.77
CA PHE A 388 12.04 26.34 -11.46
C PHE A 388 12.39 25.13 -10.59
N GLU A 389 11.54 24.81 -9.62
CA GLU A 389 11.57 23.52 -8.92
C GLU A 389 10.51 22.62 -9.55
N LEU A 390 10.94 21.54 -10.18
CA LEU A 390 10.13 20.73 -11.08
C LEU A 390 10.31 19.25 -10.77
N SER A 391 9.25 18.47 -10.93
CA SER A 391 9.39 17.01 -10.95
C SER A 391 10.31 16.57 -12.09
N PRO A 392 10.94 15.39 -12.01
CA PRO A 392 11.78 14.90 -13.10
C PRO A 392 10.97 14.72 -14.38
N GLY A 393 11.50 15.21 -15.50
CA GLY A 393 10.80 15.21 -16.78
C GLY A 393 11.42 16.18 -17.77
N THR A 394 11.04 16.06 -19.04
CA THR A 394 11.51 16.97 -20.10
C THR A 394 10.56 18.16 -20.25
N TYR A 395 11.12 19.36 -20.15
CA TYR A 395 10.39 20.62 -20.20
C TYR A 395 10.80 21.45 -21.41
N LYS A 396 9.82 21.79 -22.25
CA LYS A 396 9.97 22.86 -23.24
C LYS A 396 9.88 24.22 -22.56
N ILE A 397 10.80 25.11 -22.90
CA ILE A 397 11.03 26.42 -22.27
C ILE A 397 10.92 27.49 -23.35
N GLU A 398 10.13 28.52 -23.11
CA GLU A 398 10.00 29.71 -23.95
C GLU A 398 10.48 30.94 -23.15
N ALA A 399 11.31 31.80 -23.73
CA ALA A 399 11.78 33.03 -23.12
C ALA A 399 11.44 34.26 -23.98
N LYS A 400 10.86 35.29 -23.37
CA LYS A 400 10.39 36.52 -24.02
C LYS A 400 10.88 37.78 -23.30
N LYS A 401 11.33 38.76 -24.08
CA LYS A 401 11.66 40.11 -23.62
C LYS A 401 11.28 41.13 -24.69
N SER A 402 10.67 42.25 -24.31
CA SER A 402 10.38 43.33 -25.26
C SER A 402 11.66 43.81 -25.95
N GLY A 403 11.60 43.99 -27.27
CA GLY A 403 12.75 44.36 -28.10
C GLY A 403 13.68 43.20 -28.44
N TYR A 404 13.27 41.96 -28.18
CA TYR A 404 13.98 40.74 -28.57
C TYR A 404 13.01 39.74 -29.22
N GLN A 405 13.52 38.92 -30.12
CA GLN A 405 12.83 37.74 -30.64
C GLN A 405 12.64 36.69 -29.54
N THR A 406 11.59 35.86 -29.65
CA THR A 406 11.32 34.78 -28.69
C THR A 406 12.35 33.66 -28.81
N GLY A 407 12.91 33.23 -27.68
CA GLY A 407 13.81 32.09 -27.60
C GLY A 407 13.08 30.83 -27.13
N ASN A 408 13.48 29.66 -27.62
CA ASN A 408 12.92 28.37 -27.22
C ASN A 408 14.05 27.37 -26.93
N SER A 409 13.86 26.54 -25.91
CA SER A 409 14.75 25.40 -25.61
C SER A 409 13.95 24.25 -25.00
N SER A 410 14.62 23.13 -24.71
CA SER A 410 14.02 21.99 -24.02
C SER A 410 15.08 21.27 -23.20
N GLU A 411 14.77 20.93 -21.96
CA GLU A 411 15.72 20.24 -21.09
C GLU A 411 15.03 19.25 -20.13
N THR A 412 15.75 18.20 -19.75
CA THR A 412 15.30 17.15 -18.84
C THR A 412 15.76 17.43 -17.41
N VAL A 413 14.80 17.71 -16.54
CA VAL A 413 15.01 17.80 -15.10
C VAL A 413 15.21 16.40 -14.56
N VAL A 414 16.31 16.23 -13.83
CA VAL A 414 16.65 14.99 -13.14
C VAL A 414 16.43 15.19 -11.65
N ASP A 415 15.93 14.12 -11.04
CA ASP A 415 15.65 14.00 -9.62
C ASP A 415 16.81 14.50 -8.74
N GLY A 416 16.53 15.48 -7.87
CA GLY A 416 17.49 16.04 -6.92
C GLY A 416 18.70 16.76 -7.55
N GLN A 417 18.72 16.96 -8.87
CA GLN A 417 19.79 17.67 -9.57
C GLN A 417 19.39 19.11 -9.89
N THR A 418 20.40 19.98 -10.00
CA THR A 418 20.24 21.28 -10.64
C THR A 418 20.76 21.17 -12.07
N ILE A 419 19.86 21.30 -13.03
CA ILE A 419 20.14 21.26 -14.46
C ILE A 419 20.11 22.69 -14.99
N TRP A 420 21.07 23.02 -15.84
CA TRP A 420 21.25 24.35 -16.41
C TRP A 420 20.92 24.36 -17.90
N GLU A 421 20.01 25.24 -18.30
CA GLU A 421 19.66 25.47 -19.70
C GLU A 421 19.60 26.99 -19.91
N SER A 422 20.42 27.57 -20.78
CA SER A 422 20.51 29.03 -20.95
C SER A 422 20.10 29.44 -22.35
N ILE A 423 19.25 30.45 -22.47
CA ILE A 423 18.63 30.84 -23.75
C ILE A 423 19.16 32.20 -24.18
N GLY A 424 19.79 32.24 -25.35
CA GLY A 424 20.21 33.48 -26.00
C GLY A 424 19.07 34.09 -26.81
N LEU A 425 18.73 35.35 -26.54
CA LEU A 425 17.75 36.11 -27.32
C LEU A 425 18.45 37.03 -28.32
N LYS A 426 17.90 37.13 -29.54
CA LYS A 426 18.38 38.06 -30.58
C LYS A 426 17.50 39.30 -30.59
N LYS A 427 18.11 40.49 -30.64
CA LYS A 427 17.37 41.75 -30.84
C LYS A 427 16.76 41.85 -32.22
#